data_AF-A0A420ZBE9-F1
#
_entry.id   AF-A0A420ZBE9-F1
#
_cell.length_a   1.000
_cell.length_b   1.000
_cell.length_c   1.000
_cell.angle_alpha   90.00
_cell.angle_beta   90.00
_cell.angle_gamma   90.00
#
_symmetry.space_group_name_H-M   'P 1'
#
loop_
_entity.id
_entity.type
_entity.pdbx_description
1 polymer ?
#
loop_
_entity_poly.entity_id
_entity_poly.type
_entity_poly.pdbx_seq_one_letter_code
_entity_poly.pdbx_strand_id
1 'polypeptide(L)' 'MKIIKALEGDNFGKTFTEIAEITGLAYNQVSACISKLIEQGVVETREFQAGIIVYRLKSF' A
#
# COMPACT_ATOMS: atom_id res chain seq x y z
N MET A 1 6.98 10.51 -1.29
CA MET A 1 6.88 9.24 -2.05
C MET A 1 5.49 9.10 -2.65
N LYS A 2 5.35 8.70 -3.93
CA LYS A 2 4.05 8.58 -4.60
C LYS A 2 3.11 7.55 -3.92
N ILE A 3 3.66 6.44 -3.43
CA ILE A 3 2.89 5.39 -2.74
C ILE A 3 2.40 5.84 -1.36
N ILE A 4 3.23 6.51 -0.55
CA ILE A 4 2.80 7.04 0.76
C ILE A 4 1.63 7.99 0.57
N LYS A 5 1.72 8.92 -0.40
CA LYS A 5 0.61 9.83 -0.74
C LYS A 5 -0.64 9.11 -1.23
N ALA A 6 -0.50 7.96 -1.90
CA ALA A 6 -1.64 7.14 -2.31
C ALA A 6 -2.34 6.46 -1.14
N LEU A 7 -1.64 6.25 -0.01
CA LEU A 7 -2.15 5.63 1.20
C LEU A 7 -2.53 6.66 2.29
N GLU A 8 -2.14 7.93 2.14
CA GLU A 8 -2.51 9.02 3.05
C GLU A 8 -4.02 9.26 3.03
N GLY A 9 -4.64 9.34 4.21
CA GLY A 9 -6.06 9.60 4.38
C GLY A 9 -6.98 8.37 4.21
N ASP A 10 -6.43 7.19 3.93
CA ASP A 10 -7.19 5.94 3.84
C ASP A 10 -6.94 5.03 5.05
N ASN A 11 -7.91 4.98 5.95
CA ASN A 11 -7.85 4.14 7.16
C ASN A 11 -8.13 2.65 6.90
N PHE A 12 -8.78 2.34 5.78
CA PHE A 12 -9.12 0.98 5.38
C PHE A 12 -7.97 0.30 4.66
N GLY A 13 -7.14 1.09 3.98
CA GLY A 13 -6.04 0.60 3.16
C GLY A 13 -6.47 0.35 1.73
N LYS A 14 -5.49 0.21 0.84
CA LYS A 14 -5.70 0.03 -0.59
C LYS A 14 -5.10 -1.28 -1.04
N THR A 15 -5.77 -1.94 -1.97
CA THR A 15 -5.22 -3.07 -2.68
C THR A 15 -4.05 -2.64 -3.55
N PHE A 16 -3.26 -3.63 -3.96
CA PHE A 16 -2.13 -3.41 -4.84
C PHE A 16 -2.52 -2.74 -6.17
N THR A 17 -3.65 -3.17 -6.74
CA THR A 17 -4.19 -2.64 -8.00
C THR A 17 -4.53 -1.17 -7.87
N GLU A 18 -5.25 -0.78 -6.81
CA GLU A 18 -5.60 0.62 -6.56
C GLU A 18 -4.35 1.50 -6.40
N ILE A 19 -3.32 0.99 -5.72
CA ILE A 19 -2.06 1.74 -5.55
C ILE A 19 -1.37 1.93 -6.91
N ALA A 20 -1.35 0.91 -7.77
CA ALA A 20 -0.78 1.00 -9.10
C ALA A 20 -1.53 2.02 -9.97
N GLU A 21 -2.86 1.99 -9.94
CA GLU A 21 -3.73 2.93 -10.66
C GLU A 21 -3.52 4.37 -10.21
N ILE A 22 -3.52 4.64 -8.89
CA ILE A 22 -3.33 5.99 -8.34
C ILE A 22 -1.94 6.53 -8.66
N THR A 23 -0.92 5.69 -8.57
CA THR A 23 0.48 6.13 -8.73
C THR A 23 0.95 6.14 -10.18
N GLY A 24 0.23 5.46 -11.08
CA GLY A 24 0.62 5.22 -12.47
C GLY A 24 1.89 4.38 -12.60
N LEU A 25 2.23 3.61 -11.56
CA LEU A 25 3.44 2.79 -11.53
C LEU A 25 3.17 1.37 -12.03
N ALA A 26 4.18 0.77 -12.64
CA ALA A 26 4.13 -0.63 -13.00
C ALA A 26 4.10 -1.52 -11.74
N TYR A 27 3.47 -2.69 -11.86
CA TYR A 27 3.25 -3.61 -10.74
C TYR A 27 4.54 -3.96 -9.98
N ASN A 28 5.63 -4.23 -10.70
CA ASN A 28 6.94 -4.54 -10.11
C ASN A 28 7.52 -3.36 -9.31
N GLN A 29 7.29 -2.12 -9.74
CA GLN A 29 7.75 -0.94 -9.03
C GLN A 29 6.94 -0.71 -7.75
N VAL A 30 5.62 -0.91 -7.82
CA VAL A 30 4.76 -0.88 -6.63
C VAL A 30 5.19 -1.95 -5.64
N SER A 31 5.52 -3.16 -6.12
CA SER A 31 5.90 -4.30 -5.28
C SER A 31 7.18 -3.99 -4.51
N ALA A 32 8.23 -3.62 -5.24
CA ALA A 32 9.52 -3.29 -4.63
C ALA A 32 9.42 -2.13 -3.63
N CYS A 33 8.55 -1.16 -3.88
CA CYS A 33 8.40 0.00 -3.01
C CYS A 33 7.54 -0.32 -1.77
N ILE A 34 6.44 -1.06 -1.91
CA ILE A 34 5.61 -1.54 -0.80
C ILE A 34 6.42 -2.47 0.12
N SER A 35 7.17 -3.44 -0.42
CA SER A 35 8.02 -4.33 0.38
C SER A 35 9.03 -3.55 1.23
N LYS A 36 9.72 -2.57 0.64
CA LYS A 36 10.65 -1.71 1.39
C LYS A 36 9.94 -0.89 2.48
N LEU A 37 8.74 -0.38 2.20
CA LEU A 37 7.96 0.37 3.19
C LEU A 37 7.47 -0.49 4.35
N ILE A 38 7.17 -1.77 4.09
CA ILE A 38 6.83 -2.75 5.13
C ILE A 38 8.07 -3.07 5.97
N GLU A 39 9.23 -3.31 5.36
CA GLU A 39 10.50 -3.53 6.06
C GLU A 39 10.89 -2.33 6.96
N GLN A 40 10.60 -1.11 6.51
CA GLN A 40 10.80 0.11 7.28
C GLN A 40 9.74 0.34 8.37
N GLY A 41 8.71 -0.49 8.44
CA GLY A 41 7.61 -0.36 9.41
C GLY A 41 6.67 0.82 9.15
N VAL A 42 6.70 1.39 7.94
CA VAL A 42 5.84 2.53 7.54
C VAL A 42 4.49 2.06 7.02
N VAL A 43 4.46 0.92 6.32
CA VAL A 43 3.23 0.30 5.79
C VAL A 43 3.01 -1.04 6.45
N GLU A 44 1.75 -1.38 6.69
CA GLU A 44 1.33 -2.71 7.14
C GLU A 44 0.31 -3.32 6.19
N THR A 45 0.29 -4.66 6.13
CA THR A 45 -0.70 -5.43 5.38
C THR A 45 -1.85 -5.84 6.29
N ARG A 46 -3.07 -5.75 5.79
CA ARG A 46 -4.27 -6.25 6.47
C ARG A 46 -5.08 -7.10 5.51
N GLU A 47 -5.67 -8.15 6.04
CA GLU A 47 -6.71 -8.86 5.31
C GLU A 47 -8.03 -8.09 5.43
N PHE A 48 -8.59 -7.74 4.29
CA PHE A 48 -9.91 -7.20 4.10
C PHE A 48 -10.80 -8.27 3.45
N GLN A 49 -12.12 -8.15 3.63
CA GLN A 49 -13.17 -9.10 3.24
C GLN A 49 -12.78 -10.13 2.16
N ALA A 50 -13.09 -11.41 2.42
CA ALA A 50 -12.88 -12.53 1.49
C ALA A 50 -11.41 -12.75 1.08
N GLY A 51 -10.45 -12.49 1.99
CA GLY A 51 -9.03 -12.80 1.77
C GLY A 51 -8.27 -11.76 0.93
N ILE A 52 -8.87 -10.59 0.67
CA ILE A 52 -8.25 -9.52 -0.09
C ILE A 52 -7.21 -8.82 0.78
N ILE A 53 -5.96 -8.75 0.33
CA ILE A 53 -4.92 -8.02 1.06
C ILE A 53 -4.94 -6.54 0.68
N VAL A 54 -5.03 -5.68 1.69
CA VAL A 54 -4.91 -4.24 1.57
C VAL A 54 -3.67 -3.75 2.32
N TYR A 55 -3.10 -2.65 1.85
CA TYR A 55 -1.92 -2.00 2.40
C TYR A 55 -2.32 -0.63 2.95
N ARG A 56 -1.85 -0.29 4.15
CA ARG A 56 -2.12 1.01 4.78
C ARG A 56 -0.91 1.55 5.53
N LEU A 57 -0.89 2.85 5.79
CA LEU A 57 0.14 3.45 6.65
C LEU A 57 -0.05 2.97 8.09
N LYS A 58 1.06 2.68 8.75
CA LYS A 58 1.08 2.32 10.16
C LYS A 58 0.89 3.59 10.99
N SER A 59 -0.12 3.62 11.87
CA SER A 59 -0.30 4.71 12.82
C SER A 59 0.72 4.59 13.95
N PHE A 60 1.42 5.68 14.26
CA PHE A 60 2.35 5.81 15.38
C PHE A 60 1.63 6.32 16.64
#